data_AF-A0AAU9IV41-F1
#
_entry.id   AF-A0AAU9IV41-F1
#
_cell.length_a   1.000
_cell.length_b   1.000
_cell.length_c   1.000
_cell.angle_alpha   90.00
_cell.angle_beta   90.00
_cell.angle_gamma   90.00
#
_symmetry.space_group_name_H-M   'P 1'
#
loop_
_entity.id
_entity.type
_entity.pdbx_description
1 polymer ?
#
loop_
_entity_poly.entity_id
_entity_poly.type
_entity_poly.pdbx_seq_one_letter_code
_entity_poly.pdbx_strand_id
1 'polypeptide(L)'
;MLNNGQLGMVKLRNSSIDRLMLIHGTDYNTETNAEILKHPHSIRKAHSSLHLSYAWRILAFFIISASYYFLVYFYIYKDCEEMMINRPSLLNNFNLRRVLISRLSIFSREAYLPYMNTLFKTSYAFPNPQKMVENTYTEFMIKTKELRNKNFCNLMSQELIDRIYETTESDTNALDQGSYPLANDVVDEIYSLKNTKFTTKEHSRYNSKITEAQDEILQEFLLADHDSKNIIKDKLNIIINATVFYTMAVLFLFFFYYWPFFIAQAAKLNKLSMLQSILLTEAE
;
A
#
# COMPACT_ATOMS: atom_id res chain seq x y z
N MET A 1 33.42 33.17 -67.36
CA MET A 1 32.69 32.11 -68.09
C MET A 1 32.86 30.81 -67.34
N LEU A 2 31.86 30.39 -66.56
CA LEU A 2 31.91 29.11 -65.84
C LEU A 2 31.63 27.98 -66.86
N ASN A 3 32.48 26.95 -66.82
CA ASN A 3 32.42 25.82 -67.74
C ASN A 3 31.13 25.00 -67.52
N ASN A 4 30.50 24.49 -68.57
CA ASN A 4 29.16 23.87 -68.53
C ASN A 4 29.02 22.73 -67.48
N GLY A 5 30.10 22.02 -67.16
CA GLY A 5 30.12 20.99 -66.11
C GLY A 5 30.04 21.54 -64.68
N GLN A 6 30.61 22.72 -64.41
CA GLN A 6 30.50 23.38 -63.10
C GLN A 6 29.07 23.91 -62.87
N LEU A 7 28.40 24.33 -63.94
CA LEU A 7 27.00 24.75 -63.89
C LEU A 7 26.06 23.57 -63.58
N GLY A 8 26.36 22.39 -64.12
CA GLY A 8 25.64 21.15 -63.83
C GLY A 8 25.76 20.72 -62.37
N MET A 9 26.98 20.67 -61.82
CA MET A 9 27.21 20.33 -60.42
C MET A 9 26.57 21.34 -59.45
N VAL A 10 26.60 22.63 -59.77
CA VAL A 10 25.94 23.66 -58.94
C VAL A 10 24.42 23.51 -58.97
N LYS A 11 23.82 23.19 -60.12
CA LYS A 11 22.38 22.91 -60.22
C LYS A 11 21.97 21.65 -59.46
N LEU A 12 22.77 20.60 -59.53
CA LEU A 12 22.49 19.34 -58.84
C LEU A 12 22.64 19.51 -57.33
N ARG A 13 23.69 20.22 -56.88
CA ARG A 13 23.88 20.61 -55.48
C ARG A 13 22.73 21.46 -54.95
N ASN A 14 22.28 22.45 -55.71
CA ASN A 14 21.17 23.31 -55.30
C ASN A 14 19.84 22.55 -55.28
N SER A 15 19.58 21.70 -56.27
CA SER A 15 18.39 20.82 -56.30
C SER A 15 18.36 19.85 -55.11
N SER A 16 19.52 19.28 -54.74
CA SER A 16 19.62 18.42 -53.55
C SER A 16 19.40 19.19 -52.25
N ILE A 17 19.94 20.41 -52.14
CA ILE A 17 19.75 21.29 -50.97
C ILE A 17 18.29 21.74 -50.85
N ASP A 18 17.65 22.13 -51.95
CA ASP A 18 16.24 22.55 -51.96
C ASP A 18 15.30 21.40 -51.59
N ARG A 19 15.59 20.19 -52.08
CA ARG A 19 14.86 18.97 -51.71
C ARG A 19 15.08 18.57 -50.25
N LEU A 20 16.30 18.75 -49.72
CA LEU A 20 16.59 18.58 -48.29
C LEU A 20 15.83 19.58 -47.42
N MET A 21 15.76 20.86 -47.83
CA MET A 21 14.98 21.87 -47.11
C MET A 21 13.48 21.56 -47.11
N LEU A 22 12.96 21.03 -48.23
CA LEU A 22 11.56 20.61 -48.35
C LEU A 22 11.21 19.42 -47.44
N ILE A 23 12.16 18.50 -47.21
CA ILE A 23 12.01 17.37 -46.26
C ILE A 23 12.00 17.84 -44.80
N HIS A 24 12.67 18.95 -44.51
CA HIS A 24 12.76 19.53 -43.17
C HIS A 24 11.62 20.50 -42.81
N GLY A 25 10.67 20.73 -43.74
CA GLY A 25 9.40 21.41 -43.44
C GLY A 25 9.50 22.92 -43.19
N THR A 26 10.43 23.61 -43.85
CA THR A 26 10.37 25.08 -43.92
C THR A 26 9.39 25.47 -45.02
N ASP A 27 8.18 25.89 -44.65
CA ASP A 27 7.17 26.41 -45.58
C ASP A 27 7.74 27.54 -46.44
N TYR A 28 7.82 27.30 -47.75
CA TYR A 28 7.99 28.36 -48.75
C TYR A 28 6.59 28.86 -49.10
N ASN A 29 6.10 29.85 -48.36
CA ASN A 29 5.11 30.75 -48.93
C ASN A 29 5.81 31.64 -49.97
N THR A 30 5.11 31.78 -51.07
CA THR A 30 5.46 32.37 -52.36
C THR A 30 6.04 33.79 -52.30
N GLU A 31 6.83 34.10 -53.33
CA GLU A 31 7.32 35.42 -53.77
C GLU A 31 8.63 35.92 -53.16
N THR A 32 9.78 35.50 -53.72
CA THR A 32 10.81 36.39 -54.35
C THR A 32 12.09 35.61 -54.66
N ASN A 33 12.34 35.38 -55.95
CA ASN A 33 13.49 34.65 -56.51
C ASN A 33 14.84 35.41 -56.47
N ALA A 34 15.14 36.18 -55.42
CA ALA A 34 16.39 36.95 -55.36
C ALA A 34 17.09 37.03 -53.99
N GLU A 35 16.42 36.75 -52.87
CA GLU A 35 17.02 36.96 -51.53
C GLU A 35 17.55 35.68 -50.84
N ILE A 36 17.34 34.51 -51.44
CA ILE A 36 17.73 33.21 -50.85
C ILE A 36 19.26 33.07 -50.70
N LEU A 37 20.04 33.89 -51.41
CA LEU A 37 21.51 33.89 -51.34
C LEU A 37 22.12 34.55 -50.08
N LYS A 38 21.33 35.17 -49.19
CA LYS A 38 21.88 35.96 -48.06
C LYS A 38 21.67 35.42 -46.64
N HIS A 39 20.93 34.34 -46.43
CA HIS A 39 20.70 33.83 -45.06
C HIS A 39 21.05 32.35 -44.87
N PRO A 40 22.27 32.02 -44.40
CA PRO A 40 22.64 30.65 -44.03
C PRO A 40 22.01 30.18 -42.69
N HIS A 41 20.93 30.79 -42.21
CA HIS A 41 20.53 30.71 -40.80
C HIS A 41 19.34 29.81 -40.44
N SER A 42 18.70 29.09 -41.37
CA SER A 42 17.48 28.33 -41.03
C SER A 42 17.68 26.84 -40.74
N ILE A 43 18.74 26.18 -41.21
CA ILE A 43 18.91 24.72 -41.09
C ILE A 43 19.16 24.27 -39.64
N ARG A 44 19.83 25.09 -38.83
CA ARG A 44 20.19 24.75 -37.44
C ARG A 44 18.98 24.77 -36.47
N LYS A 45 17.93 25.55 -36.77
CA LYS A 45 16.74 25.66 -35.90
C LYS A 45 15.76 24.50 -36.10
N ALA A 46 15.63 23.96 -37.32
CA ALA A 46 14.71 22.87 -37.62
C ALA A 46 15.10 21.57 -36.90
N HIS A 47 16.39 21.20 -36.90
CA HIS A 47 16.89 20.03 -36.16
C HIS A 47 16.61 20.14 -34.66
N SER A 48 16.81 21.32 -34.05
CA SER A 48 16.54 21.54 -32.63
C SER A 48 15.05 21.36 -32.27
N SER A 49 14.13 21.87 -33.09
CA SER A 49 12.68 21.76 -32.84
C SER A 49 12.16 20.32 -32.90
N LEU A 50 12.68 19.51 -33.83
CA LEU A 50 12.35 18.09 -33.95
C LEU A 50 12.82 17.33 -32.70
N HIS A 51 14.09 17.49 -32.30
CA HIS A 51 14.64 16.87 -31.09
C HIS A 51 13.89 17.29 -29.81
N LEU A 52 13.46 18.55 -29.69
CA LEU A 52 12.63 19.00 -28.57
C LEU A 52 11.27 18.29 -28.53
N SER A 53 10.63 18.07 -29.68
CA SER A 53 9.39 17.29 -29.74
C SER A 53 9.60 15.83 -29.30
N TYR A 54 10.72 15.19 -29.65
CA TYR A 54 11.01 13.83 -29.15
C TYR A 54 11.23 13.83 -27.64
N ALA A 55 12.02 14.77 -27.13
CA ALA A 55 12.34 14.88 -25.72
C ALA A 55 11.08 15.12 -24.88
N TRP A 56 10.16 15.98 -25.33
CA TRP A 56 8.89 16.23 -24.63
C TRP A 56 8.01 14.98 -24.55
N ARG A 57 7.97 14.16 -25.61
CA ARG A 57 7.21 12.92 -25.64
C ARG A 57 7.74 11.90 -24.64
N ILE A 58 9.06 11.75 -24.56
CA ILE A 58 9.71 10.86 -23.58
C ILE A 58 9.48 11.39 -22.16
N LEU A 59 9.57 12.72 -21.98
CA LEU A 59 9.31 13.37 -20.70
C LEU A 59 7.87 13.14 -20.22
N ALA A 60 6.88 13.20 -21.11
CA ALA A 60 5.48 12.95 -20.75
C ALA A 60 5.26 11.52 -20.22
N PHE A 61 5.84 10.52 -20.89
CA PHE A 61 5.80 9.13 -20.41
C PHE A 61 6.53 8.98 -19.07
N PHE A 62 7.68 9.62 -18.93
CA PHE A 62 8.45 9.59 -17.68
C PHE A 62 7.67 10.21 -16.52
N ILE A 63 7.00 11.34 -16.71
CA ILE A 63 6.17 12.00 -15.69
C ILE A 63 5.01 11.08 -15.26
N ILE A 64 4.30 10.47 -16.21
CA ILE A 64 3.18 9.57 -15.90
C ILE A 64 3.69 8.34 -15.13
N SER A 65 4.77 7.72 -15.60
CA SER A 65 5.37 6.55 -14.95
C SER A 65 5.90 6.88 -13.56
N ALA A 66 6.57 8.01 -13.40
CA ALA A 66 7.07 8.49 -12.12
C ALA A 66 5.93 8.80 -11.15
N SER A 67 4.84 9.42 -11.62
CA SER A 67 3.67 9.71 -10.79
C SER A 67 2.98 8.43 -10.31
N TYR A 68 2.82 7.43 -11.18
CA TYR A 68 2.29 6.13 -10.83
C TYR A 68 3.18 5.41 -9.81
N TYR A 69 4.48 5.37 -10.08
CA TYR A 69 5.45 4.76 -9.17
C TYR A 69 5.40 5.42 -7.80
N PHE A 70 5.37 6.76 -7.75
CA PHE A 70 5.34 7.49 -6.50
C PHE A 70 4.07 7.18 -5.70
N LEU A 71 2.91 7.21 -6.35
CA LEU A 71 1.62 6.94 -5.71
C LEU A 71 1.55 5.49 -5.20
N VAL A 72 1.88 4.50 -6.03
CA VAL A 72 1.79 3.10 -5.63
C VAL A 72 2.82 2.76 -4.54
N TYR A 73 4.08 3.17 -4.73
CA TYR A 73 5.16 2.81 -3.81
C TYR A 73 5.05 3.53 -2.46
N PHE A 74 4.95 4.87 -2.46
CA PHE A 74 5.00 5.64 -1.23
C PHE A 74 3.69 5.64 -0.44
N TYR A 75 2.55 5.57 -1.13
CA TYR A 75 1.26 5.72 -0.46
C TYR A 75 0.58 4.39 -0.13
N ILE A 76 0.70 3.37 -0.97
CA ILE A 76 -0.12 2.15 -0.84
C ILE A 76 0.72 0.92 -0.49
N TYR A 77 1.84 0.70 -1.17
CA TYR A 77 2.67 -0.49 -0.97
C TYR A 77 3.22 -0.54 0.46
N LYS A 78 3.82 0.56 0.94
CA LYS A 78 4.40 0.62 2.28
C LYS A 78 3.36 0.38 3.39
N ASP A 79 2.17 0.94 3.24
CA ASP A 79 1.06 0.77 4.18
C ASP A 79 0.60 -0.70 4.22
N CYS A 80 0.46 -1.32 3.04
CA CYS A 80 0.11 -2.74 2.91
C CYS A 80 1.18 -3.67 3.50
N GLU A 81 2.47 -3.38 3.26
CA GLU A 81 3.59 -4.14 3.81
C GLU A 81 3.61 -4.05 5.34
N GLU A 82 3.47 -2.86 5.89
CA GLU A 82 3.43 -2.64 7.34
C GLU A 82 2.23 -3.37 7.98
N MET A 83 1.05 -3.32 7.35
CA MET A 83 -0.13 -4.06 7.78
C MET A 83 0.10 -5.58 7.79
N MET A 84 0.72 -6.13 6.75
CA MET A 84 1.05 -7.55 6.66
C MET A 84 2.04 -8.00 7.74
N ILE A 85 3.05 -7.17 8.05
CA ILE A 85 4.04 -7.45 9.10
C ILE A 85 3.39 -7.41 10.49
N ASN A 86 2.47 -6.48 10.73
CA ASN A 86 1.85 -6.28 12.05
C ASN A 86 0.70 -7.27 12.35
N ARG A 87 0.06 -7.84 11.33
CA ARG A 87 -1.09 -8.75 11.49
C ARG A 87 -0.80 -9.98 12.38
N PRO A 88 0.32 -10.73 12.21
CA PRO A 88 0.64 -11.84 13.11
C PRO A 88 0.79 -11.39 14.57
N SER A 89 1.39 -10.22 14.79
CA SER A 89 1.58 -9.65 16.14
C SER A 89 0.25 -9.29 16.79
N LEU A 90 -0.69 -8.73 16.02
CA LEU A 90 -2.06 -8.46 16.47
C LEU A 90 -2.77 -9.74 16.91
N LEU A 91 -2.80 -10.76 16.05
CA LEU A 91 -3.46 -12.03 16.34
C LEU A 91 -2.81 -12.77 17.51
N ASN A 92 -1.50 -12.68 17.63
CA ASN A 92 -0.77 -13.23 18.77
C ASN A 92 -1.13 -12.50 20.07
N ASN A 93 -1.37 -11.18 20.04
CA ASN A 93 -1.79 -10.43 21.22
C ASN A 93 -3.14 -10.96 21.78
N PHE A 94 -4.16 -11.16 20.94
CA PHE A 94 -5.42 -11.77 21.37
C PHE A 94 -5.23 -13.19 21.95
N ASN A 95 -4.42 -14.03 21.30
CA ASN A 95 -4.10 -15.36 21.83
C ASN A 95 -3.41 -15.31 23.20
N LEU A 96 -2.46 -14.40 23.38
CA LEU A 96 -1.80 -14.19 24.66
C LEU A 96 -2.79 -13.73 25.73
N ARG A 97 -3.71 -12.80 25.41
CA ARG A 97 -4.76 -12.35 26.34
C ARG A 97 -5.63 -13.52 26.81
N ARG A 98 -6.04 -14.40 25.90
CA ARG A 98 -6.79 -15.63 26.23
C ARG A 98 -6.01 -16.58 27.15
N VAL A 99 -4.72 -16.78 26.88
CA VAL A 99 -3.83 -17.58 27.76
C VAL A 99 -3.70 -16.94 29.14
N LEU A 100 -3.59 -15.62 29.21
CA LEU A 100 -3.46 -14.87 30.46
C LEU A 100 -4.73 -14.94 31.31
N ILE A 101 -5.93 -14.84 30.73
CA ILE A 101 -7.19 -15.09 31.47
C ILE A 101 -7.23 -16.52 32.01
N SER A 102 -6.80 -17.50 31.21
CA SER A 102 -6.75 -18.90 31.63
C SER A 102 -5.78 -19.10 32.82
N ARG A 103 -4.60 -18.48 32.77
CA ARG A 103 -3.63 -18.47 33.86
C ARG A 103 -4.16 -17.77 35.10
N LEU A 104 -4.83 -16.64 34.94
CA LEU A 104 -5.43 -15.88 36.02
C LEU A 104 -6.49 -16.72 36.75
N SER A 105 -7.29 -17.50 36.01
CA SER A 105 -8.23 -18.46 36.59
C SER A 105 -7.52 -19.56 37.39
N ILE A 106 -6.46 -20.17 36.85
CA ILE A 106 -5.71 -21.22 37.56
C ILE A 106 -5.09 -20.66 38.86
N PHE A 107 -4.38 -19.53 38.78
CA PHE A 107 -3.68 -18.98 39.94
C PHE A 107 -4.61 -18.42 41.00
N SER A 108 -5.72 -17.79 40.61
CA SER A 108 -6.72 -17.30 41.57
C SER A 108 -7.44 -18.44 42.28
N ARG A 109 -7.73 -19.55 41.57
CA ARG A 109 -8.27 -20.76 42.19
C ARG A 109 -7.32 -21.30 43.26
N GLU A 110 -6.03 -21.35 42.97
CA GLU A 110 -5.04 -21.85 43.92
C GLU A 110 -4.75 -20.88 45.08
N ALA A 111 -4.79 -19.57 44.81
CA ALA A 111 -4.53 -18.53 45.81
C ALA A 111 -5.67 -18.33 46.80
N TYR A 112 -6.92 -18.48 46.35
CA TYR A 112 -8.09 -18.00 47.12
C TYR A 112 -9.17 -19.06 47.34
N LEU A 113 -9.12 -20.25 46.69
CA LEU A 113 -10.12 -21.28 46.96
C LEU A 113 -9.76 -22.18 48.16
N PRO A 114 -10.68 -22.34 49.13
CA PRO A 114 -10.43 -23.15 50.32
C PRO A 114 -10.20 -24.64 50.03
N TYR A 115 -10.78 -25.17 48.94
CA TYR A 115 -10.82 -26.62 48.69
C TYR A 115 -9.46 -27.27 48.50
N MET A 116 -8.47 -26.55 47.94
CA MET A 116 -7.09 -27.04 47.85
C MET A 116 -6.35 -26.90 49.19
N ASN A 117 -6.59 -25.81 49.90
CA ASN A 117 -5.93 -25.51 51.17
C ASN A 117 -6.38 -26.39 52.36
N THR A 118 -7.58 -26.98 52.31
CA THR A 118 -8.08 -27.85 53.38
C THR A 118 -7.52 -29.26 53.34
N LEU A 119 -7.18 -29.78 52.16
CA LEU A 119 -6.68 -31.16 52.00
C LEU A 119 -5.16 -31.23 51.89
N PHE A 120 -4.51 -30.19 51.34
CA PHE A 120 -3.06 -30.15 51.20
C PHE A 120 -2.51 -28.74 51.49
N LYS A 121 -2.42 -28.37 52.77
CA LYS A 121 -1.92 -27.06 53.25
C LYS A 121 -0.53 -26.65 52.73
N THR A 122 0.24 -27.58 52.16
CA THR A 122 1.61 -27.37 51.68
C THR A 122 1.84 -27.82 50.24
N SER A 123 0.83 -28.32 49.52
CA SER A 123 0.97 -28.72 48.11
C SER A 123 0.33 -27.70 47.17
N TYR A 124 0.82 -26.46 47.24
CA TYR A 124 0.60 -25.54 46.14
C TYR A 124 1.34 -26.09 44.91
N ALA A 125 0.65 -26.22 43.78
CA ALA A 125 1.29 -26.52 42.51
C ALA A 125 2.25 -25.38 42.10
N PHE A 126 2.03 -24.16 42.62
CA PHE A 126 2.88 -23.00 42.39
C PHE A 126 3.39 -22.37 43.70
N PRO A 127 4.67 -21.97 43.78
CA PRO A 127 5.31 -21.52 45.03
C PRO A 127 4.75 -20.22 45.63
N ASN A 128 4.08 -19.38 44.85
CA ASN A 128 3.40 -18.17 45.36
C ASN A 128 2.23 -17.78 44.44
N PRO A 129 1.04 -18.39 44.59
CA PRO A 129 -0.07 -18.20 43.66
C PRO A 129 -0.62 -16.77 43.67
N GLN A 130 -0.58 -16.06 44.82
CA GLN A 130 -1.01 -14.66 44.91
C GLN A 130 -0.14 -13.73 44.05
N LYS A 131 1.19 -13.87 44.18
CA LYS A 131 2.12 -13.11 43.34
C LYS A 131 1.97 -13.45 41.85
N MET A 132 1.65 -14.70 41.53
CA MET A 132 1.39 -15.12 40.14
C MET A 132 0.12 -14.48 39.58
N VAL A 133 -0.94 -14.30 40.38
CA VAL A 133 -2.14 -13.54 39.97
C VAL A 133 -1.78 -12.10 39.65
N GLU A 134 -1.07 -11.40 40.54
CA GLU A 134 -0.67 -9.99 40.34
C GLU A 134 0.19 -9.79 39.07
N ASN A 135 1.17 -10.68 38.86
CA ASN A 135 2.02 -10.66 37.68
C ASN A 135 1.23 -10.91 36.39
N THR A 136 0.36 -11.92 36.39
CA THR A 136 -0.46 -12.29 35.22
C THR A 136 -1.44 -11.18 34.85
N TYR A 137 -2.03 -10.54 35.86
CA TYR A 137 -2.89 -9.38 35.64
C TYR A 137 -2.12 -8.21 35.03
N THR A 138 -0.94 -7.89 35.57
CA THR A 138 -0.09 -6.82 35.04
C THR A 138 0.27 -7.09 33.57
N GLU A 139 0.63 -8.33 33.24
CA GLU A 139 0.92 -8.76 31.87
C GLU A 139 -0.31 -8.62 30.96
N PHE A 140 -1.50 -9.02 31.44
CA PHE A 140 -2.75 -8.86 30.71
C PHE A 140 -3.06 -7.39 30.39
N MET A 141 -2.85 -6.50 31.36
CA MET A 141 -3.05 -5.07 31.19
C MET A 141 -2.05 -4.46 30.19
N ILE A 142 -0.79 -4.91 30.22
CA ILE A 142 0.21 -4.51 29.22
C ILE A 142 -0.25 -4.95 27.82
N LYS A 143 -0.66 -6.21 27.65
CA LYS A 143 -1.13 -6.72 26.36
C LYS A 143 -2.36 -5.98 25.84
N THR A 144 -3.29 -5.62 26.71
CA THR A 144 -4.47 -4.84 26.33
C THR A 144 -4.12 -3.38 25.97
N LYS A 145 -3.10 -2.79 26.61
CA LYS A 145 -2.57 -1.48 26.21
C LYS A 145 -1.87 -1.53 24.85
N GLU A 146 -1.15 -2.61 24.54
CA GLU A 146 -0.51 -2.80 23.23
C GLU A 146 -1.53 -2.76 22.08
N LEU A 147 -2.78 -3.18 22.29
CA LEU A 147 -3.86 -3.08 21.29
C LEU A 147 -4.19 -1.64 20.87
N ARG A 148 -3.84 -0.63 21.69
CA ARG A 148 -3.98 0.79 21.35
C ARG A 148 -2.85 1.32 20.45
N ASN A 149 -1.87 0.48 20.12
CA ASN A 149 -0.85 0.85 19.17
C ASN A 149 -1.51 1.15 17.82
N LYS A 150 -1.18 2.31 17.23
CA LYS A 150 -1.69 2.75 15.93
C LYS A 150 -1.58 1.65 14.85
N ASN A 151 -0.50 0.88 14.88
CA ASN A 151 -0.26 -0.21 13.93
C ASN A 151 -1.27 -1.36 14.05
N PHE A 152 -1.81 -1.58 15.25
CA PHE A 152 -2.88 -2.54 15.51
C PHE A 152 -4.24 -1.94 15.24
N CYS A 153 -4.49 -0.69 15.65
CA CYS A 153 -5.75 0.00 15.34
C CYS A 153 -6.02 0.09 13.83
N ASN A 154 -4.99 0.30 13.01
CA ASN A 154 -5.13 0.33 11.55
C ASN A 154 -5.57 -1.01 10.94
N LEU A 155 -5.53 -2.10 11.71
CA LEU A 155 -5.92 -3.46 11.31
C LEU A 155 -7.25 -3.90 11.95
N MET A 156 -7.91 -3.02 12.71
CA MET A 156 -9.19 -3.29 13.39
C MET A 156 -10.32 -2.49 12.75
N SER A 157 -11.52 -3.07 12.69
CA SER A 157 -12.73 -2.29 12.43
C SER A 157 -13.11 -1.45 13.65
N GLN A 158 -13.98 -0.46 13.44
CA GLN A 158 -14.57 0.28 14.55
C GLN A 158 -15.36 -0.65 15.48
N GLU A 159 -16.08 -1.63 14.94
CA GLU A 159 -16.81 -2.62 15.75
C GLU A 159 -15.88 -3.37 16.72
N LEU A 160 -14.72 -3.80 16.25
CA LEU A 160 -13.73 -4.48 17.10
C LEU A 160 -13.16 -3.54 18.16
N ILE A 161 -12.90 -2.27 17.80
CA ILE A 161 -12.42 -1.25 18.75
C ILE A 161 -13.48 -1.03 19.84
N ASP A 162 -14.74 -0.90 19.46
CA ASP A 162 -15.85 -0.68 20.39
C ASP A 162 -16.02 -1.89 21.31
N ARG A 163 -15.94 -3.13 20.79
CA ARG A 163 -15.97 -4.35 21.63
C ARG A 163 -14.82 -4.44 22.64
N ILE A 164 -13.63 -3.93 22.30
CA ILE A 164 -12.47 -3.98 23.20
C ILE A 164 -12.54 -2.86 24.26
N TYR A 165 -13.05 -1.67 23.89
CA TYR A 165 -12.87 -0.44 24.66
C TYR A 165 -14.15 0.28 25.09
N GLU A 166 -15.27 0.11 24.39
CA GLU A 166 -16.53 0.76 24.69
C GLU A 166 -17.49 -0.12 25.49
N THR A 167 -18.33 0.55 26.26
CA THR A 167 -19.39 -0.03 27.08
C THR A 167 -20.64 -0.06 26.22
N THR A 168 -21.20 -1.23 25.92
CA THR A 168 -22.48 -1.30 25.19
C THR A 168 -23.56 -0.69 26.09
N GLU A 169 -24.23 0.38 25.66
CA GLU A 169 -25.19 1.16 26.46
C GLU A 169 -26.49 0.42 26.87
N SER A 170 -26.56 -0.92 26.79
CA SER A 170 -27.78 -1.67 27.13
C SER A 170 -27.63 -2.56 28.36
N ASP A 171 -28.18 -2.09 29.48
CA ASP A 171 -28.64 -2.82 30.68
C ASP A 171 -27.66 -3.74 31.45
N THR A 172 -27.03 -3.14 32.46
CA THR A 172 -26.82 -3.67 33.83
C THR A 172 -26.26 -5.10 33.98
N ASN A 173 -25.25 -5.49 33.21
CA ASN A 173 -24.30 -6.50 33.65
C ASN A 173 -22.87 -5.93 33.57
N ALA A 174 -22.04 -6.26 34.56
CA ALA A 174 -20.64 -5.85 34.59
C ALA A 174 -19.86 -6.32 33.32
N LEU A 175 -20.43 -7.28 32.60
CA LEU A 175 -19.94 -7.85 31.34
C LEU A 175 -20.14 -6.98 30.07
N ASP A 176 -20.92 -5.90 30.12
CA ASP A 176 -21.16 -5.03 28.94
C ASP A 176 -20.02 -4.06 28.61
N GLN A 177 -18.90 -4.16 29.32
CA GLN A 177 -17.88 -3.11 29.34
C GLN A 177 -16.71 -3.33 28.36
N GLY A 178 -16.75 -4.38 27.54
CA GLY A 178 -15.63 -4.79 26.70
C GLY A 178 -14.56 -5.55 27.47
N SER A 179 -13.54 -6.06 26.77
CA SER A 179 -12.57 -6.98 27.37
C SER A 179 -11.57 -6.34 28.34
N TYR A 180 -11.44 -5.01 28.35
CA TYR A 180 -10.59 -4.27 29.29
C TYR A 180 -11.22 -4.16 30.69
N PRO A 181 -12.49 -3.74 30.85
CA PRO A 181 -13.12 -3.68 32.16
C PRO A 181 -13.59 -5.05 32.66
N LEU A 182 -13.84 -6.01 31.77
CA LEU A 182 -14.05 -7.42 32.16
C LEU A 182 -12.86 -7.99 32.95
N ALA A 183 -11.64 -7.60 32.59
CA ALA A 183 -10.45 -8.00 33.35
C ALA A 183 -10.35 -7.30 34.71
N ASN A 184 -10.82 -6.05 34.81
CA ASN A 184 -10.94 -5.37 36.09
C ASN A 184 -12.00 -6.04 36.97
N ASP A 185 -13.14 -6.43 36.40
CA ASP A 185 -14.20 -7.14 37.11
C ASP A 185 -13.76 -8.51 37.61
N VAL A 186 -13.01 -9.26 36.81
CA VAL A 186 -12.43 -10.54 37.24
C VAL A 186 -11.47 -10.32 38.40
N VAL A 187 -10.69 -9.24 38.39
CA VAL A 187 -9.74 -8.90 39.45
C VAL A 187 -10.45 -8.41 40.71
N ASP A 188 -11.44 -7.55 40.58
CA ASP A 188 -12.27 -7.06 41.67
C ASP A 188 -13.04 -8.21 42.31
N GLU A 189 -13.53 -9.16 41.50
CA GLU A 189 -14.09 -10.39 42.00
C GLU A 189 -13.01 -11.18 42.75
N ILE A 190 -11.84 -11.48 42.15
CA ILE A 190 -10.72 -12.16 42.83
C ILE A 190 -10.32 -11.52 44.17
N TYR A 191 -10.29 -10.19 44.27
CA TYR A 191 -9.99 -9.49 45.51
C TYR A 191 -11.17 -9.52 46.50
N SER A 192 -12.41 -9.49 46.04
CA SER A 192 -13.60 -9.72 46.89
C SER A 192 -13.60 -11.13 47.47
N LEU A 193 -13.09 -12.10 46.72
CA LEU A 193 -12.96 -13.51 47.11
C LEU A 193 -11.93 -13.72 48.24
N LYS A 194 -10.95 -12.82 48.40
CA LYS A 194 -9.98 -12.84 49.52
C LYS A 194 -10.67 -12.67 50.89
N ASN A 195 -11.82 -12.01 50.92
CA ASN A 195 -12.45 -11.55 52.17
C ASN A 195 -13.73 -12.31 52.56
N THR A 196 -14.18 -13.30 51.77
CA THR A 196 -15.45 -14.01 52.00
C THR A 196 -15.28 -15.53 52.01
N LYS A 197 -15.99 -16.23 52.91
CA LYS A 197 -16.07 -17.70 52.91
C LYS A 197 -17.03 -18.13 51.81
N PHE A 198 -16.49 -18.70 50.74
CA PHE A 198 -17.24 -19.09 49.56
C PHE A 198 -18.44 -20.02 49.84
N THR A 199 -19.54 -19.72 49.17
CA THR A 199 -20.61 -20.67 48.85
C THR A 199 -20.38 -21.30 47.47
N THR A 200 -20.96 -22.47 47.22
CA THR A 200 -20.91 -23.18 45.92
C THR A 200 -21.43 -22.32 44.76
N LYS A 201 -22.34 -21.38 45.05
CA LYS A 201 -22.96 -20.47 44.07
C LYS A 201 -21.98 -19.43 43.54
N GLU A 202 -21.11 -18.89 44.40
CA GLU A 202 -20.09 -17.90 44.02
C GLU A 202 -18.99 -18.51 43.14
N HIS A 203 -18.63 -19.78 43.37
CA HIS A 203 -17.74 -20.52 42.45
C HIS A 203 -18.33 -20.67 41.06
N SER A 204 -19.61 -21.03 40.98
CA SER A 204 -20.30 -21.19 39.70
C SER A 204 -20.32 -19.87 38.93
N ARG A 205 -20.56 -18.74 39.62
CA ARG A 205 -20.56 -17.40 39.02
C ARG A 205 -19.18 -17.01 38.49
N TYR A 206 -18.13 -17.22 39.30
CA TYR A 206 -16.75 -16.95 38.90
C TYR A 206 -16.34 -17.76 37.66
N ASN A 207 -16.66 -19.05 37.63
CA ASN A 207 -16.35 -19.91 36.48
C ASN A 207 -17.14 -19.51 35.22
N SER A 208 -18.40 -19.09 35.36
CA SER A 208 -19.21 -18.55 34.26
C SER A 208 -18.50 -17.35 33.64
N LYS A 209 -18.12 -16.36 34.46
CA LYS A 209 -17.44 -15.14 34.01
C LYS A 209 -16.10 -15.40 33.33
N ILE A 210 -15.29 -16.34 33.84
CA ILE A 210 -14.03 -16.71 33.20
C ILE A 210 -14.29 -17.35 31.83
N THR A 211 -15.33 -18.19 31.72
CA THR A 211 -15.69 -18.84 30.44
C THR A 211 -16.20 -17.81 29.45
N GLU A 212 -17.11 -16.93 29.87
CA GLU A 212 -17.62 -15.81 29.08
C GLU A 212 -16.48 -14.90 28.60
N ALA A 213 -15.52 -14.58 29.47
CA ALA A 213 -14.34 -13.79 29.09
C ALA A 213 -13.44 -14.47 28.05
N GLN A 214 -13.30 -15.79 28.12
CA GLN A 214 -12.57 -16.54 27.11
C GLN A 214 -13.31 -16.56 25.77
N ASP A 215 -14.63 -16.68 25.81
CA ASP A 215 -15.49 -16.68 24.62
C ASP A 215 -15.51 -15.30 23.95
N GLU A 216 -15.59 -14.21 24.71
CA GLU A 216 -15.50 -12.84 24.19
C GLU A 216 -14.14 -12.58 23.52
N ILE A 217 -13.03 -12.94 24.16
CA ILE A 217 -11.69 -12.79 23.53
C ILE A 217 -11.58 -13.66 22.28
N LEU A 218 -12.23 -14.83 22.24
CA LEU A 218 -12.27 -15.66 21.04
C LEU A 218 -13.07 -14.99 19.91
N GLN A 219 -14.20 -14.35 20.23
CA GLN A 219 -14.96 -13.56 19.24
C GLN A 219 -14.14 -12.37 18.73
N GLU A 220 -13.49 -11.62 19.63
CA GLU A 220 -12.57 -10.54 19.26
C GLU A 220 -11.44 -11.04 18.33
N PHE A 221 -10.87 -12.22 18.63
CA PHE A 221 -9.84 -12.83 17.78
C PHE A 221 -10.37 -13.17 16.38
N LEU A 222 -11.54 -13.78 16.29
CA LEU A 222 -12.15 -14.15 15.01
C LEU A 222 -12.49 -12.90 14.18
N LEU A 223 -13.01 -11.86 14.83
CA LEU A 223 -13.30 -10.58 14.21
C LEU A 223 -12.01 -9.90 13.74
N ALA A 224 -10.96 -9.87 14.56
CA ALA A 224 -9.65 -9.35 14.20
C ALA A 224 -9.02 -10.07 13.00
N ASP A 225 -9.17 -11.40 12.92
CA ASP A 225 -8.69 -12.19 11.77
C ASP A 225 -9.43 -11.82 10.49
N HIS A 226 -10.75 -11.67 10.57
CA HIS A 226 -11.59 -11.27 9.45
C HIS A 226 -11.31 -9.83 8.99
N ASP A 227 -11.31 -8.88 9.92
CA ASP A 227 -11.13 -7.45 9.64
C ASP A 227 -9.76 -7.15 9.04
N SER A 228 -8.70 -7.69 9.66
CA SER A 228 -7.33 -7.49 9.16
C SER A 228 -7.15 -8.05 7.75
N LYS A 229 -7.79 -9.17 7.41
CA LYS A 229 -7.78 -9.72 6.04
C LYS A 229 -8.50 -8.81 5.06
N ASN A 230 -9.67 -8.29 5.43
CA ASN A 230 -10.46 -7.43 4.56
C ASN A 230 -9.78 -6.09 4.31
N ILE A 231 -9.24 -5.45 5.35
CA ILE A 231 -8.50 -4.19 5.23
C ILE A 231 -7.29 -4.35 4.30
N ILE A 232 -6.50 -5.42 4.47
CA ILE A 232 -5.36 -5.72 3.59
C ILE A 232 -5.82 -5.99 2.15
N LYS A 233 -6.91 -6.75 1.99
CA LYS A 233 -7.48 -7.07 0.67
C LYS A 233 -7.95 -5.81 -0.06
N ASP A 234 -8.57 -4.87 0.65
CA ASP A 234 -9.02 -3.61 0.06
C ASP A 234 -7.83 -2.76 -0.42
N LYS A 235 -6.76 -2.68 0.37
CA LYS A 235 -5.52 -2.01 -0.05
C LYS A 235 -4.89 -2.68 -1.28
N LEU A 236 -4.88 -4.01 -1.33
CA LEU A 236 -4.41 -4.77 -2.48
C LEU A 236 -5.26 -4.50 -3.72
N ASN A 237 -6.58 -4.44 -3.57
CA ASN A 237 -7.50 -4.12 -4.66
C ASN A 237 -7.24 -2.71 -5.22
N ILE A 238 -6.90 -1.74 -4.38
CA ILE A 238 -6.51 -0.40 -4.83
C ILE A 238 -5.24 -0.47 -5.68
N ILE A 239 -4.22 -1.25 -5.28
CA ILE A 239 -3.01 -1.45 -6.08
C ILE A 239 -3.36 -2.06 -7.44
N ILE A 240 -4.16 -3.13 -7.46
CA ILE A 240 -4.58 -3.81 -8.69
C ILE A 240 -5.30 -2.82 -9.61
N ASN A 241 -6.27 -2.06 -9.09
CA ASN A 241 -7.01 -1.07 -9.85
C ASN A 241 -6.08 0.01 -10.40
N ALA A 242 -5.15 0.52 -9.59
CA ALA A 242 -4.17 1.51 -10.02
C ALA A 242 -3.29 0.96 -11.17
N THR A 243 -2.86 -0.31 -11.10
CA THR A 243 -2.09 -0.96 -12.17
C THR A 243 -2.92 -1.09 -13.45
N VAL A 244 -4.18 -1.48 -13.35
CA VAL A 244 -5.10 -1.57 -14.51
C VAL A 244 -5.29 -0.18 -15.16
N PHE A 245 -5.52 0.87 -14.37
CA PHE A 245 -5.64 2.23 -14.90
C PHE A 245 -4.34 2.72 -15.54
N TYR A 246 -3.19 2.44 -14.93
CA TYR A 246 -1.89 2.80 -15.50
C TYR A 246 -1.62 2.09 -16.82
N THR A 247 -1.87 0.78 -16.90
CA THR A 247 -1.69 0.01 -18.14
C THR A 247 -2.62 0.51 -19.25
N MET A 248 -3.89 0.81 -18.94
CA MET A 248 -4.78 1.48 -19.90
C MET A 248 -4.26 2.84 -20.35
N ALA A 249 -3.78 3.68 -19.42
CA ALA A 249 -3.22 4.99 -19.76
C ALA A 249 -2.00 4.87 -20.70
N VAL A 250 -1.11 3.90 -20.44
CA VAL A 250 0.05 3.63 -21.31
C VAL A 250 -0.40 3.14 -22.70
N LEU A 251 -1.42 2.29 -22.79
CA LEU A 251 -2.00 1.86 -24.07
C LEU A 251 -2.58 3.04 -24.84
N PHE A 252 -3.36 3.91 -24.18
CA PHE A 252 -3.89 5.13 -24.80
C PHE A 252 -2.76 6.03 -25.31
N LEU A 253 -1.73 6.24 -24.50
CA LEU A 253 -0.59 7.04 -24.87
C LEU A 253 0.18 6.41 -26.04
N PHE A 254 0.27 5.08 -26.09
CA PHE A 254 0.83 4.38 -27.25
C PHE A 254 0.01 4.62 -28.52
N PHE A 255 -1.28 4.27 -28.52
CA PHE A 255 -2.12 4.31 -29.73
C PHE A 255 -2.40 5.73 -30.24
N PHE A 256 -2.65 6.68 -29.34
CA PHE A 256 -3.05 8.03 -29.75
C PHE A 256 -1.86 8.97 -29.92
N TYR A 257 -0.74 8.72 -29.25
CA TYR A 257 0.37 9.66 -29.24
C TYR A 257 1.63 9.13 -29.93
N TYR A 258 2.07 7.91 -29.62
CA TYR A 258 3.30 7.35 -30.20
C TYR A 258 3.08 6.65 -31.55
N TRP A 259 2.00 5.91 -31.72
CA TRP A 259 1.69 5.18 -32.95
C TRP A 259 1.60 6.09 -34.19
N PRO A 260 0.80 7.18 -34.21
CA PRO A 260 0.75 8.08 -35.36
C PRO A 260 2.11 8.72 -35.64
N PHE A 261 2.90 8.94 -34.59
CA PHE A 261 4.24 9.45 -34.71
C PHE A 261 5.21 8.47 -35.37
N PHE A 262 5.19 7.19 -34.96
CA PHE A 262 6.01 6.16 -35.59
C PHE A 262 5.65 5.98 -37.07
N ILE A 263 4.37 6.02 -37.43
CA ILE A 263 3.93 5.98 -38.84
C ILE A 263 4.50 7.18 -39.60
N ALA A 264 4.39 8.39 -39.05
CA ALA A 264 4.91 9.59 -39.70
C ALA A 264 6.44 9.54 -39.89
N GLN A 265 7.18 9.01 -38.92
CA GLN A 265 8.64 8.86 -39.04
C GLN A 265 9.03 7.74 -40.00
N ALA A 266 8.32 6.61 -40.02
CA ALA A 266 8.53 5.54 -40.99
C ALA A 266 8.30 6.01 -42.42
N ALA A 267 7.25 6.80 -42.66
CA ALA A 267 6.98 7.41 -43.96
C ALA A 267 8.10 8.40 -44.38
N LYS A 268 8.65 9.18 -43.45
CA LYS A 268 9.80 10.06 -43.71
C LYS A 268 11.06 9.27 -44.05
N LEU A 269 11.33 8.18 -43.33
CA LEU A 269 12.48 7.33 -43.56
C LEU A 269 12.41 6.63 -44.94
N ASN A 270 11.23 6.14 -45.33
CA ASN A 270 11.01 5.54 -46.65
C ASN A 270 11.20 6.55 -47.80
N LYS A 271 10.79 7.82 -47.60
CA LYS A 271 11.07 8.89 -48.59
C LYS A 271 12.56 9.17 -48.72
N LEU A 272 13.29 9.18 -47.60
CA LEU A 272 14.75 9.37 -47.60
C LEU A 272 15.48 8.21 -48.28
N SER A 273 15.09 6.95 -48.00
CA SER A 273 15.70 5.78 -48.65
C SER A 273 15.43 5.74 -50.15
N MET A 274 14.21 6.09 -50.58
CA MET A 274 13.88 6.23 -52.00
C MET A 274 14.74 7.28 -52.70
N LEU A 275 14.91 8.46 -52.10
CA LEU A 275 15.77 9.52 -52.64
C LEU A 275 17.24 9.12 -52.71
N GLN A 276 17.74 8.40 -51.69
CA GLN A 276 19.10 7.87 -51.69
C GLN A 276 19.31 6.87 -52.83
N SER A 277 18.32 5.99 -53.09
CA SER A 277 18.40 5.03 -54.19
C SER A 277 18.44 5.71 -55.57
N ILE A 278 17.68 6.79 -55.76
CA ILE A 278 17.66 7.59 -57.00
C ILE A 278 19.01 8.30 -57.20
N LEU A 279 19.57 8.89 -56.15
CA LEU A 279 20.88 9.56 -56.22
C LEU A 279 22.02 8.58 -56.53
N LEU A 280 21.93 7.33 -56.08
CA LEU A 280 22.89 6.28 -56.43
C LEU A 280 22.75 5.83 -57.89
N THR A 281 21.52 5.80 -58.45
CA THR A 281 21.30 5.43 -59.85
C THR A 281 21.67 6.54 -60.84
N GLU A 282 21.60 7.82 -60.43
CA GLU A 282 22.05 8.96 -61.25
C GLU A 282 23.58 9.17 -61.22
N ALA A 283 24.29 8.46 -60.33
CA ALA A 283 25.74 8.55 -60.18
C ALA A 283 26.53 7.46 -60.94
N GLU A 284 25.84 6.44 -61.46
CA GLU A 284 26.35 5.44 -62.42
C GLU A 284 26.15 5.90 -63.86
#